data_AF-A0A6I3L7Y5-F1
#
_entry.id   AF-A0A6I3L7Y5-F1
#
_cell.length_a   1.000
_cell.length_b   1.000
_cell.length_c   1.000
_cell.angle_alpha   90.00
_cell.angle_beta   90.00
_cell.angle_gamma   90.00
#
_symmetry.space_group_name_H-M   'P 1'
#
loop_
_entity.id
_entity.type
_entity.pdbx_description
1 polymer ?
#
loop_
_entity_poly.entity_id
_entity_poly.type
_entity_poly.pdbx_seq_one_letter_code
_entity_poly.pdbx_strand_id
1 'polypeptide(L)' 'MKRVDFPGGLGATGIEPEDAGMYLDRDGDIWEKQEDGWRLILQRGVSVDPMSLWDWTEGHVRDYAPFMPVVAGR' A
#
# COMPACT_ATOMS: atom_id res chain seq x y z
N MET A 1 5.51 14.78 -8.97
CA MET A 1 4.52 13.88 -8.33
C MET A 1 4.36 14.32 -6.88
N LYS A 2 3.13 14.52 -6.39
CA LYS A 2 2.89 15.10 -5.06
C LYS A 2 2.79 13.95 -4.05
N ARG A 3 3.74 13.86 -3.11
CA ARG A 3 3.70 12.88 -2.02
C ARG A 3 2.43 13.13 -1.17
N VAL A 4 1.83 12.05 -0.68
CA VAL A 4 0.74 12.18 0.31
C VAL A 4 1.35 12.72 1.60
N ASP A 5 0.73 13.74 2.19
CA ASP A 5 1.17 14.30 3.47
C ASP A 5 0.68 13.38 4.60
N PHE A 6 1.58 12.55 5.11
CA PHE A 6 1.28 11.67 6.25
C PHE A 6 1.27 12.49 7.55
N PRO A 7 0.22 12.41 8.36
CA PRO A 7 0.27 12.94 9.72
C PRO A 7 1.40 12.25 10.48
N GLY A 8 2.26 13.04 11.14
CA GLY A 8 3.37 12.50 11.93
C GLY A 8 2.88 11.47 12.96
N GLY A 9 3.46 10.26 12.93
CA GLY A 9 3.14 9.17 13.85
C GLY A 9 2.40 7.98 13.21
N LEU A 10 1.83 8.13 12.02
CA LEU A 10 1.19 7.04 11.27
C LEU A 10 2.09 6.61 10.09
N GLY A 11 2.61 5.38 10.15
CA GLY A 11 3.36 4.74 9.05
C GLY A 11 4.83 5.16 8.87
N ALA A 12 5.35 6.15 9.60
CA ALA A 12 6.64 6.80 9.32
C ALA A 12 7.91 5.91 9.44
N THR A 13 7.79 4.64 9.81
CA THR A 13 8.91 3.79 10.22
C THR A 13 9.37 2.77 9.19
N GLY A 14 8.72 2.67 8.02
CA GLY A 14 9.02 1.61 7.07
C GLY A 14 8.48 0.22 7.48
N ILE A 15 7.64 0.19 8.51
CA ILE A 15 7.04 -1.03 9.06
C ILE A 15 5.78 -1.37 8.25
N GLU A 16 5.68 -2.62 7.82
CA GLU A 16 4.47 -3.16 7.22
C GLU A 16 3.40 -3.40 8.31
N PRO A 17 2.14 -2.96 8.09
CA PRO A 17 1.02 -3.30 8.96
C PRO A 17 0.85 -4.81 9.17
N GLU A 18 0.48 -5.19 10.40
CA GLU A 18 0.19 -6.58 10.79
C GLU A 18 -1.21 -7.01 10.35
N ASP A 19 -2.20 -6.12 10.47
CA ASP A 19 -3.60 -6.42 10.19
C ASP A 19 -3.90 -6.47 8.68
N ALA A 20 -4.69 -7.45 8.26
CA ALA A 20 -5.23 -7.51 6.91
C ALA A 20 -6.17 -6.31 6.64
N GLY A 21 -6.17 -5.82 5.40
CA GLY A 21 -7.00 -4.68 5.01
C GLY A 21 -6.42 -3.85 3.88
N MET A 22 -7.07 -2.71 3.59
CA MET A 22 -6.67 -1.78 2.54
C MET A 22 -5.77 -0.69 3.10
N TYR A 23 -4.68 -0.39 2.40
CA TYR A 23 -3.69 0.60 2.80
C TYR A 23 -3.30 1.52 1.65
N LEU A 24 -3.16 2.80 1.95
CA LEU A 24 -2.61 3.82 1.05
C LEU A 24 -1.11 3.98 1.34
N ASP A 25 -0.30 3.96 0.29
CA ASP A 25 1.14 4.17 0.39
C ASP A 25 1.57 5.63 0.14
N ARG A 26 2.87 5.90 0.22
CA ARG A 26 3.42 7.26 0.07
C ARG A 26 3.26 7.90 -1.29
N ASP A 27 3.15 7.06 -2.32
CA ASP A 27 3.06 7.45 -3.72
C ASP A 27 1.59 7.59 -4.15
N GLY A 28 0.66 7.21 -3.26
CA GLY A 28 -0.79 7.31 -3.45
C GLY A 28 -1.41 6.03 -4.02
N ASP A 29 -0.68 4.92 -3.99
CA ASP A 29 -1.15 3.62 -4.47
C ASP A 29 -1.91 2.89 -3.35
N ILE A 30 -2.93 2.13 -3.73
CA ILE A 30 -3.76 1.34 -2.80
C ILE A 30 -3.34 -0.12 -2.87
N TRP A 31 -3.03 -0.66 -1.70
CA TRP A 31 -2.62 -2.04 -1.49
C TRP A 31 -3.62 -2.76 -0.58
N GLU A 32 -3.76 -4.05 -0.77
CA GLU A 32 -4.47 -4.96 0.13
C GLU A 32 -3.44 -5.85 0.83
N LYS A 33 -3.40 -5.80 2.16
CA LYS A 33 -2.69 -6.78 3.00
C LYS A 33 -3.58 -8.01 3.17
N GLN A 34 -3.06 -9.16 2.78
CA GLN A 34 -3.65 -10.49 3.00
C GLN A 34 -2.74 -11.31 3.94
N GLU A 35 -3.21 -12.49 4.38
CA GLU A 35 -2.42 -13.37 5.26
C GLU A 35 -1.12 -13.85 4.61
N ASP A 36 -1.13 -14.03 3.29
CA ASP A 36 -0.04 -14.58 2.49
C ASP A 36 0.83 -13.52 1.79
N GLY A 37 0.47 -12.24 1.90
CA GLY A 37 1.25 -11.16 1.29
C GLY A 37 0.48 -9.89 1.01
N TRP A 38 0.91 -9.17 -0.02
CA TRP A 38 0.32 -7.92 -0.44
C TRP A 38 -0.12 -8.00 -1.90
N ARG A 39 -1.26 -7.37 -2.19
CA ARG A 39 -1.77 -7.19 -3.54
C ARG A 39 -1.91 -5.70 -3.84
N LEU A 40 -1.35 -5.24 -4.96
CA LEU A 40 -1.59 -3.90 -5.46
C LEU A 40 -2.97 -3.83 -6.12
N ILE A 41 -3.82 -2.90 -5.68
CA ILE A 41 -5.20 -2.74 -6.15
C ILE A 41 -5.32 -1.54 -7.08
N LEU A 42 -4.68 -0.41 -6.73
CA LEU A 42 -4.73 0.82 -7.49
C LEU A 42 -3.32 1.40 -7.61
N GLN A 43 -2.86 1.60 -8.84
CA GLN A 43 -1.59 2.27 -9.11
C GLN A 43 -1.87 3.61 -9.79
N ARG A 44 -1.58 4.72 -9.11
CA ARG A 44 -1.75 6.09 -9.65
C ARG A 44 -3.14 6.35 -10.23
N GLY A 45 -4.18 5.77 -9.62
CA GLY A 45 -5.57 5.89 -10.08
C GLY A 45 -6.00 4.86 -11.13
N VAL A 46 -5.14 3.92 -11.52
CA VAL A 46 -5.46 2.84 -12.47
C VAL A 46 -5.64 1.53 -11.69
N SER A 47 -6.76 0.85 -11.91
CA SER A 47 -7.01 -0.47 -11.30
C SER A 47 -6.02 -1.48 -11.84
N VAL A 48 -5.35 -2.21 -10.94
CA VAL A 48 -4.43 -3.29 -11.29
C VAL A 48 -5.21 -4.60 -11.37
N ASP A 49 -4.99 -5.36 -12.45
CA ASP A 49 -5.62 -6.67 -12.61
C ASP A 49 -5.09 -7.66 -11.56
N PRO A 50 -5.97 -8.27 -10.74
CA PRO A 50 -5.56 -9.19 -9.67
C PRO A 50 -4.96 -10.51 -10.17
N MET A 51 -5.14 -10.84 -11.46
CA MET A 51 -4.56 -12.03 -12.10
C MET A 51 -3.15 -11.78 -12.65
N SER A 52 -2.75 -10.52 -12.75
CA SER A 52 -1.40 -10.15 -13.17
C SER A 52 -0.42 -10.45 -12.05
N LEU A 53 0.27 -11.58 -12.18
CA LEU A 53 1.39 -11.96 -11.32
C LEU A 53 2.54 -11.00 -11.58
N TRP A 54 2.67 -9.98 -10.74
CA TRP A 54 3.89 -9.18 -10.70
C TRP A 54 4.96 -10.04 -10.04
N ASP A 55 5.87 -10.54 -10.87
CA ASP A 55 7.08 -11.18 -10.39
C ASP A 55 7.96 -10.06 -9.83
N TRP A 56 7.94 -9.89 -8.50
CA TRP A 56 8.72 -8.89 -7.76
C TRP A 56 10.21 -9.24 -7.87
N THR A 57 10.75 -9.02 -9.05
CA THR A 57 12.15 -9.29 -9.36
C THR A 57 13.05 -8.24 -8.72
N GLU A 58 12.53 -7.02 -8.47
CA GLU A 58 13.21 -5.96 -7.73
C GLU A 58 12.21 -5.12 -6.90
N GLY A 59 12.51 -4.93 -5.60
CA GLY A 59 11.74 -4.09 -4.67
C GLY A 59 10.92 -4.87 -3.64
N HIS A 60 10.91 -4.40 -2.39
CA HIS A 60 10.07 -4.95 -1.33
C HIS A 60 8.90 -4.01 -1.04
N VAL A 61 7.74 -4.55 -0.63
CA VAL A 61 6.56 -3.73 -0.31
C VAL A 61 6.87 -2.65 0.74
N ARG A 62 7.66 -2.97 1.77
CA ARG A 62 8.21 -1.97 2.73
C ARG A 62 8.86 -0.73 2.11
N ASP A 63 9.36 -0.80 0.88
CA ASP A 63 9.99 0.35 0.22
C ASP A 63 8.98 1.44 -0.14
N TYR A 64 7.68 1.11 -0.17
CA TYR A 64 6.56 2.03 -0.44
C TYR A 64 5.94 2.64 0.83
N ALA A 65 6.35 2.16 2.01
CA ALA A 65 5.91 2.73 3.27
C ALA A 65 6.22 4.24 3.36
N PRO A 66 5.48 5.02 4.18
CA PRO A 66 4.40 4.65 5.11
C PRO A 66 3.16 4.01 4.47
N PHE A 67 2.47 3.17 5.24
CA PHE A 67 1.14 2.64 4.92
C PHE A 67 0.08 3.19 5.88
N MET A 68 -0.98 3.80 5.34
CA MET A 68 -2.13 4.29 6.10
C MET A 68 -3.37 3.43 5.84
N PRO A 69 -4.08 2.96 6.88
CA PRO A 69 -5.30 2.18 6.67
C PRO A 69 -6.37 3.03 5.98
N VAL A 70 -6.94 2.48 4.91
CA VAL A 70 -8.10 3.05 4.23
C VAL A 70 -9.35 2.62 5.00
N VAL A 71 -9.81 3.47 5.91
CA VAL A 71 -11.11 3.29 6.56
C VAL A 71 -12.20 3.79 5.63
N ALA A 72 -13.14 2.92 5.27
CA ALA A 72 -14.34 3.36 4.58
C ALA A 72 -15.13 4.29 5.52
N GLY A 73 -15.15 5.59 5.20
CA GLY A 73 -16.01 6.53 5.89
C GLY A 73 -17.46 6.06 5.77
N ARG A 74 -18.13 5.90 6.91
CA ARG A 74 -19.52 5.46 6.99
C ARG A 74 -20.47 6.57 6.57
#